data_AF-A0A960XMQ3-F1
#
_entry.id   AF-A0A960XMQ3-F1
#
_cell.length_a   1.000
_cell.length_b   1.000
_cell.length_c   1.000
_cell.angle_alpha   90.00
_cell.angle_beta   90.00
_cell.angle_gamma   90.00
#
_symmetry.space_group_name_H-M   'P 1'
#
loop_
_entity.id
_entity.type
_entity.pdbx_description
1 polymer ?
#
loop_
_entity_poly.entity_id
_entity_poly.type
_entity_poly.pdbx_seq_one_letter_code
_entity_poly.pdbx_strand_id
1 'polypeptide(L)'
;RHAEYQLSQDPAFIAMRETAARFELPETKVVPLYEIDQVTREERARILNDSSLTPEEQSAQLGAVEQQRLDSIRQLVGEAAFRRLQTGVPP
;
A
#
# COMPACT_ATOMS: atom_id res chain seq x y z
N ARG A 1 1.50 -8.90 -19.51
CA ARG A 1 0.75 -10.13 -19.88
C ARG A 1 1.16 -11.38 -19.09
N HIS A 2 2.43 -11.79 -18.92
CA HIS A 2 2.77 -12.92 -18.02
C HIS A 2 2.82 -12.55 -16.52
N ALA A 3 3.21 -11.31 -16.18
CA ALA A 3 3.30 -10.84 -14.80
C ALA A 3 1.93 -10.70 -14.11
N GLU A 4 0.92 -10.16 -14.82
CA GLU A 4 -0.44 -9.99 -14.29
C GLU A 4 -1.12 -11.32 -13.96
N TYR A 5 -0.80 -12.38 -14.71
CA TYR A 5 -1.33 -13.72 -14.46
C TYR A 5 -0.78 -14.31 -13.14
N GLN A 6 0.48 -14.03 -12.80
CA GLN A 6 1.06 -14.46 -11.52
C GLN A 6 0.49 -13.66 -10.35
N LEU A 7 0.33 -12.35 -10.52
CA LEU A 7 -0.34 -11.49 -9.53
C LEU A 7 -1.79 -11.91 -9.26
N SER A 8 -2.50 -12.40 -10.29
CA SER A 8 -3.88 -12.85 -10.13
C SER A 8 -4.09 -14.02 -9.16
N GLN A 9 -3.02 -14.70 -8.75
CA GLN A 9 -3.02 -15.78 -7.77
C GLN A 9 -2.61 -15.31 -6.36
N ASP A 10 -2.08 -14.09 -6.23
CA ASP A 10 -1.70 -13.52 -4.94
C ASP A 10 -2.95 -12.98 -4.21
N PRO A 11 -3.28 -13.51 -3.01
CA PRO A 11 -4.40 -13.01 -2.21
C PRO A 11 -4.34 -11.51 -1.92
N ALA A 12 -3.15 -10.95 -1.73
CA ALA A 12 -2.97 -9.52 -1.47
C ALA A 12 -3.28 -8.68 -2.73
N PHE A 13 -2.95 -9.18 -3.91
CA PHE A 13 -3.31 -8.51 -5.17
C PHE A 13 -4.81 -8.61 -5.44
N ILE A 14 -5.42 -9.77 -5.17
CA ILE A 14 -6.87 -9.97 -5.29
C ILE A 14 -7.62 -9.00 -4.36
N ALA A 15 -7.22 -8.90 -3.09
CA ALA A 15 -7.82 -7.98 -2.13
C ALA A 15 -7.63 -6.51 -2.55
N MET A 16 -6.47 -6.15 -3.13
CA MET A 16 -6.23 -4.80 -3.65
C MET A 16 -7.16 -4.49 -4.84
N ARG A 17 -7.34 -5.45 -5.75
CA ARG A 17 -8.27 -5.30 -6.89
C ARG A 17 -9.72 -5.13 -6.42
N GLU A 18 -10.15 -5.90 -5.43
CA GLU A 18 -11.50 -5.78 -4.85
C GLU A 18 -11.69 -4.42 -4.16
N THR A 19 -10.67 -3.94 -3.45
CA THR A 19 -10.68 -2.60 -2.85
C THR A 19 -10.76 -1.53 -3.93
N ALA A 20 -9.92 -1.61 -4.96
CA ALA A 20 -9.97 -0.67 -6.07
C ALA A 20 -11.35 -0.65 -6.74
N ALA A 21 -11.98 -1.81 -6.98
CA ALA A 21 -13.32 -1.89 -7.53
C ALA A 21 -14.37 -1.28 -6.60
N ARG A 22 -14.31 -1.57 -5.29
CA ARG A 22 -15.23 -1.01 -4.27
C ARG A 22 -15.17 0.50 -4.18
N PHE A 23 -13.99 1.09 -4.41
CA PHE A 23 -13.78 2.54 -4.35
C PHE A 23 -13.77 3.21 -5.74
N GLU A 24 -14.20 2.48 -6.77
CA GLU A 24 -14.27 2.94 -8.17
C GLU A 24 -12.93 3.50 -8.70
N LEU A 25 -11.82 2.94 -8.22
CA LEU A 25 -10.49 3.30 -8.70
C LEU A 25 -10.26 2.65 -10.08
N PRO A 26 -9.58 3.35 -11.01
CA PRO A 26 -9.24 2.76 -12.30
C PRO A 26 -8.37 1.51 -12.13
N GLU A 27 -8.62 0.47 -12.95
CA GLU A 27 -7.82 -0.78 -12.91
C GLU A 27 -6.31 -0.53 -13.10
N THR A 28 -5.96 0.52 -13.85
CA THR A 28 -4.56 0.97 -14.04
C THR A 28 -3.87 1.38 -12.74
N LYS A 29 -4.61 1.57 -11.63
CA LYS A 29 -4.08 1.91 -10.32
C LYS A 29 -3.87 0.70 -9.42
N VAL A 30 -4.43 -0.47 -9.75
CA VAL A 30 -4.37 -1.68 -8.92
C VAL A 30 -2.94 -2.17 -8.75
N VAL A 31 -2.19 -2.32 -9.86
CA VAL A 31 -0.80 -2.79 -9.81
C VAL A 31 0.08 -1.82 -9.02
N PRO A 32 0.08 -0.50 -9.28
CA PRO A 32 0.88 0.44 -8.49
C PRO A 32 0.49 0.50 -7.01
N LEU A 33 -0.80 0.40 -6.66
CA LEU A 33 -1.24 0.34 -5.27
C LEU A 33 -0.71 -0.91 -4.56
N TYR A 34 -0.78 -2.05 -5.23
CA TYR A 34 -0.24 -3.30 -4.73
C TYR A 34 1.28 -3.23 -4.53
N GLU A 35 2.02 -2.65 -5.48
CA GLU A 35 3.47 -2.46 -5.38
C GLU A 35 3.84 -1.56 -4.19
N ILE A 36 3.12 -0.45 -3.98
CA ILE A 36 3.32 0.43 -2.80
C ILE A 36 3.12 -0.38 -1.51
N ASP A 37 2.06 -1.18 -1.43
CA ASP A 37 1.77 -2.00 -0.25
C ASP A 37 2.79 -3.13 -0.04
N GLN A 38 3.36 -3.71 -1.10
CA GLN A 38 4.42 -4.71 -1.01
C GLN A 38 5.71 -4.09 -0.49
N VAL A 39 6.19 -3.02 -1.13
CA VAL A 39 7.42 -2.32 -0.71
C VAL A 39 7.29 -1.83 0.73
N THR A 40 6.14 -1.29 1.13
CA THR A 40 5.91 -0.87 2.52
C THR A 40 6.00 -2.05 3.48
N ARG A 41 5.42 -3.21 3.14
CA ARG A 41 5.48 -4.41 3.99
C ARG A 41 6.92 -4.92 4.14
N GLU A 42 7.67 -4.98 3.06
CA GLU A 42 9.08 -5.38 3.06
C GLU A 42 9.93 -4.43 3.91
N GLU A 43 9.74 -3.12 3.76
CA GLU A 43 10.44 -2.10 4.53
C GLU A 43 10.16 -2.21 6.02
N ARG A 44 8.88 -2.32 6.40
CA ARG A 44 8.47 -2.50 7.79
C ARG A 44 9.06 -3.77 8.39
N ALA A 45 9.05 -4.87 7.64
CA ALA A 45 9.65 -6.12 8.07
C ALA A 45 11.16 -5.98 8.27
N ARG A 46 11.87 -5.23 7.41
CA ARG A 46 13.30 -4.95 7.59
C ARG A 46 13.56 -4.18 8.88
N ILE A 47 12.81 -3.09 9.12
CA ILE A 47 12.96 -2.25 10.32
C ILE A 47 12.71 -3.07 11.60
N LEU A 48 11.64 -3.89 11.61
CA LEU A 48 11.29 -4.71 12.78
C LEU A 48 12.32 -5.81 13.08
N ASN A 49 13.03 -6.28 12.06
CA ASN A 49 14.07 -7.31 12.21
C ASN A 49 15.48 -6.71 12.37
N ASP A 50 15.62 -5.39 12.31
CA ASP A 50 16.91 -4.73 12.49
C ASP A 50 17.25 -4.64 13.99
N SER A 51 18.18 -5.49 14.42
CA SER A 51 18.66 -5.58 15.80
C SER A 51 19.64 -4.45 16.18
N SER A 52 20.04 -3.62 15.22
CA SER A 52 20.87 -2.44 15.50
C SER A 52 20.06 -1.23 15.96
N LEU A 53 18.74 -1.23 15.73
CA LEU A 53 17.84 -0.15 16.11
C LEU A 53 17.28 -0.32 17.52
N THR A 54 17.12 0.78 18.25
CA THR A 54 16.32 0.78 19.48
C THR A 54 14.81 0.73 19.15
N PRO A 55 13.94 0.37 20.11
CA PRO A 55 12.49 0.42 19.91
C PRO A 55 11.98 1.81 19.48
N GLU A 56 12.57 2.88 19.99
CA GLU A 56 12.23 4.26 19.63
C GLU A 56 12.63 4.58 18.19
N GLU A 57 13.80 4.15 17.76
CA GLU A 57 14.28 4.31 16.38
C GLU A 57 13.43 3.50 15.40
N GLN A 58 13.09 2.25 15.76
CA GLN A 58 12.16 1.43 14.97
C GLN A 58 10.81 2.12 14.83
N SER A 59 10.24 2.63 15.92
CA SER A 59 8.96 3.36 15.91
C SER A 59 9.01 4.60 15.00
N ALA A 60 10.09 5.39 15.10
CA ALA A 60 10.27 6.58 14.26
C ALA A 60 10.37 6.22 12.76
N GLN A 61 11.16 5.20 12.41
CA GLN A 61 11.29 4.75 11.03
C GLN A 61 10.00 4.14 10.49
N LEU A 62 9.29 3.34 11.29
CA LEU A 62 7.98 2.80 10.91
C LEU A 62 6.96 3.91 10.64
N GLY A 63 6.99 4.99 11.43
CA GLY A 63 6.17 6.18 11.20
C GLY A 63 6.52 6.87 9.88
N ALA A 64 7.81 7.02 9.57
CA ALA A 64 8.25 7.62 8.31
C ALA A 64 7.83 6.79 7.09
N VAL A 65 7.93 5.46 7.17
CA VAL A 65 7.49 4.54 6.12
C VAL A 65 5.98 4.62 5.89
N GLU A 66 5.18 4.66 6.97
CA GLU A 66 3.73 4.81 6.83
C GLU A 66 3.37 6.16 6.19
N GLN A 67 4.04 7.24 6.59
CA GLN A 67 3.81 8.55 5.98
C GLN A 67 4.14 8.54 4.48
N GLN A 68 5.29 7.97 4.08
CA GLN A 68 5.67 7.84 2.68
C GLN A 68 4.66 6.99 1.88
N ARG A 69 4.14 5.91 2.47
CA ARG A 69 3.08 5.10 1.87
C ARG A 69 1.83 5.94 1.61
N LEU A 70 1.36 6.67 2.61
CA LEU A 70 0.16 7.51 2.50
C LEU A 70 0.33 8.59 1.42
N ASP A 71 1.49 9.25 1.36
CA ASP A 71 1.78 10.25 0.36
C ASP A 71 1.84 9.66 -1.05
N SER A 72 2.42 8.46 -1.20
CA SER A 72 2.47 7.73 -2.48
C SER A 72 1.07 7.36 -2.98
N ILE A 73 0.21 6.83 -2.09
CA ILE A 73 -1.18 6.51 -2.43
C ILE A 73 -1.92 7.79 -2.82
N ARG A 74 -1.79 8.87 -2.03
CA ARG A 74 -2.44 10.15 -2.32
C ARG A 74 -2.04 10.72 -3.68
N GLN A 75 -0.77 10.67 -4.04
CA GLN A 75 -0.28 11.10 -5.36
C GLN A 75 -0.82 10.21 -6.48
N LEU A 76 -0.94 8.91 -6.24
CA LEU A 76 -1.37 7.93 -7.23
C LEU A 76 -2.87 8.04 -7.56
N VAL A 77 -3.73 8.16 -6.53
CA VAL A 77 -5.20 8.12 -6.69
C VAL A 77 -5.85 9.51 -6.60
N GLY A 78 -5.14 10.52 -6.11
CA GLY A 78 -5.65 11.86 -5.87
C GLY A 78 -6.34 12.02 -4.51
N GLU A 79 -6.43 13.27 -4.05
CA GLU A 79 -6.90 13.64 -2.71
C GLU A 79 -8.31 13.11 -2.39
N ALA A 80 -9.26 13.20 -3.32
CA ALA A 80 -10.63 12.78 -3.08
C ALA A 80 -10.76 11.26 -2.89
N ALA A 81 -10.12 10.48 -3.77
CA ALA A 81 -10.10 9.03 -3.67
C ALA A 81 -9.33 8.56 -2.42
N PHE A 82 -8.21 9.22 -2.12
CA PHE A 82 -7.42 8.95 -0.92
C PHE A 82 -8.24 9.13 0.37
N ARG A 83 -9.02 10.21 0.49
CA ARG A 83 -9.89 10.41 1.66
C ARG A 83 -10.92 9.30 1.82
N ARG A 84 -11.52 8.82 0.72
CA ARG A 84 -12.48 7.71 0.77
C ARG A 84 -11.82 6.42 1.25
N LEU A 85 -10.61 6.12 0.76
CA LEU A 85 -9.82 4.99 1.22
C LEU A 85 -9.50 5.11 2.72
N GLN A 86 -9.19 6.30 3.22
CA GLN A 86 -8.93 6.54 4.65
C GLN A 86 -10.18 6.40 5.53
N THR A 87 -11.34 6.90 5.08
CA THR A 87 -12.59 6.83 5.86
C THR A 87 -13.25 5.46 5.77
N GLY A 88 -12.88 4.64 4.78
CA GLY A 88 -13.52 3.35 4.49
C GLY A 88 -14.92 3.49 3.87
N VAL A 89 -15.33 4.71 3.52
CA VAL A 89 -16.64 5.00 2.94
C VAL A 89 -16.51 5.04 1.41
N PRO A 90 -17.13 4.10 0.68
CA PRO A 90 -17.13 4.11 -0.79
C PRO A 90 -17.87 5.36 -1.33
N PRO A 91 -17.68 5.71 -2.62
CA PRO A 91 -18.36 6.85 -3.25
C PRO A 91 -19.89 6.81 -3.14
#